data_AF-A0A932FUD5-F1
#
_entry.id   AF-A0A932FUD5-F1
#
_cell.length_a   1.000
_cell.length_b   1.000
_cell.length_c   1.000
_cell.angle_alpha   90.00
_cell.angle_beta   90.00
_cell.angle_gamma   90.00
#
_symmetry.space_group_name_H-M   'P 1'
#
loop_
_entity.id
_entity.type
_entity.pdbx_description
1 polymer ?
#
loop_
_entity_poly.entity_id
_entity_poly.type
_entity_poly.pdbx_seq_one_letter_code
_entity_poly.pdbx_strand_id
1 'polypeptide(L)'
;MSRPDVGTTQTSPVRLAPGILAWFERARRLLYPYRPQFMDRRFWAVQALVLIVGIVHFAVESLDLLQSVPGHFHSLTFIPVSMFFIPVVYAALNFGFTGSVATAAWCTLLVIPNVVVFHPGLEGVAEVVQIGIVDALAVFVGQRVEREKSAHRRAELAAVALRSSEMKYRGLFESSPVPVIVLDHGGLVLDSNPAAGAIFGSTPEDLRGRAVAELVGASGAEKLLSPSQGNREKEVYFVLRPGGNSDLYLEPTVTTIGDGGGRPFIQVLLRDVTLERQRQVGLRAYAAHVLRAQEEERKRIAQELHDDTVQALVLLCRRLDTAEGASESVPRPVLEGLRGARKSAEEVVQRLRDFARVLRPPTLEDLGLTTSIRRLLTDLGERANVESQLKIVGRERRLSPDTELGVFRIAQEALRNVERHARATQLAATITFAKHRVSLDILDNGVGFVLPSGPGDFAAGGQLGLLGMRERAESLGGQLEIQSTPGRGTRVTLSVQVQEDTL
;
A
#
# COMPACT_ATOMS: atom_id res chain seq x y z
N MET A 1 60.83 32.04 -62.30
CA MET A 1 59.86 30.95 -62.06
C MET A 1 59.10 31.32 -60.79
N SER A 2 58.16 32.25 -60.82
CA SER A 2 56.84 32.21 -61.48
C SER A 2 55.89 31.23 -60.77
N ARG A 3 55.08 31.75 -59.84
CA ARG A 3 53.62 31.59 -59.87
C ARG A 3 52.96 32.71 -59.06
N PRO A 4 51.95 33.41 -59.61
CA PRO A 4 51.35 34.58 -58.99
C PRO A 4 50.19 34.20 -58.06
N ASP A 5 50.00 35.04 -57.04
CA ASP A 5 48.82 35.09 -56.19
C ASP A 5 47.62 35.54 -57.03
N VAL A 6 46.66 34.63 -57.25
CA VAL A 6 45.40 34.94 -57.94
C VAL A 6 44.36 35.22 -56.87
N GLY A 7 43.98 36.50 -56.80
CA GLY A 7 43.02 37.04 -55.86
C GLY A 7 41.70 36.28 -55.83
N THR A 8 41.20 36.13 -54.61
CA THR A 8 39.82 35.81 -54.30
C THR A 8 38.91 36.91 -54.85
N THR A 9 38.44 36.74 -56.09
CA THR A 9 37.25 37.46 -56.57
C THR A 9 36.05 36.98 -55.75
N GLN A 10 35.74 37.73 -54.68
CA GLN A 10 34.42 37.78 -54.08
C GLN A 10 33.40 38.08 -55.18
N THR A 11 32.76 37.03 -55.71
CA THR A 11 31.50 37.20 -56.41
C THR A 11 30.49 37.65 -55.37
N SER A 12 30.24 38.96 -55.33
CA SER A 12 29.14 39.55 -54.57
C SER A 12 27.86 38.76 -54.88
N PRO A 13 27.17 38.18 -53.89
CA PRO A 13 25.89 37.55 -54.14
C PRO A 13 24.96 38.63 -54.68
N VAL A 14 24.37 38.37 -55.85
CA VAL A 14 23.32 39.21 -56.43
C VAL A 14 22.29 39.46 -55.33
N ARG A 15 22.26 40.70 -54.80
CA ARG A 15 21.27 41.11 -53.80
C ARG A 15 19.92 41.19 -54.52
N LEU A 16 19.23 40.06 -54.57
CA LEU A 16 17.81 40.03 -54.87
C LEU A 16 17.11 40.96 -53.87
N ALA A 17 16.23 41.82 -54.36
CA ALA A 17 15.50 42.76 -53.52
C ALA A 17 14.85 42.01 -52.34
N PRO A 18 14.85 42.56 -51.11
CA PRO A 18 14.40 41.86 -49.90
C PRO A 18 12.96 41.31 -50.00
N GLY A 19 12.12 41.89 -50.85
CA GLY A 19 10.78 41.36 -51.16
C GLY A 19 10.79 40.02 -51.91
N ILE A 20 11.77 39.77 -52.78
CA ILE A 20 11.90 38.52 -53.57
C ILE A 20 12.39 37.39 -52.67
N LEU A 21 13.36 37.65 -51.79
CA LEU A 21 13.89 36.65 -50.86
C LEU A 21 12.81 36.22 -49.83
N ALA A 22 12.04 37.19 -49.31
CA ALA A 22 10.94 36.92 -48.40
C ALA A 22 9.80 36.12 -49.08
N TRP A 23 9.53 36.39 -50.36
CA TRP A 23 8.58 35.61 -51.16
C TRP A 23 9.06 34.16 -51.35
N PHE A 24 10.35 33.95 -51.67
CA PHE A 24 10.95 32.63 -51.80
C PHE A 24 10.93 31.83 -50.49
N GLU A 25 11.21 32.48 -49.34
CA GLU A 25 11.12 31.81 -48.04
C GLU A 25 9.69 31.46 -47.64
N ARG A 26 8.72 32.32 -47.99
CA ARG A 26 7.30 32.08 -47.71
C ARG A 26 6.77 30.92 -48.57
N ALA A 27 7.15 30.89 -49.86
CA ALA A 27 6.87 29.77 -50.77
C ALA A 27 7.56 28.47 -50.30
N ARG A 28 8.82 28.55 -49.86
CA ARG A 28 9.59 27.40 -49.36
C ARG A 28 9.02 26.83 -48.07
N ARG A 29 8.48 27.66 -47.16
CA ARG A 29 7.79 27.22 -45.94
C ARG A 29 6.42 26.60 -46.23
N LEU A 30 5.67 27.14 -47.20
CA LEU A 30 4.40 26.58 -47.67
C LEU A 30 4.57 25.21 -48.35
N LEU A 31 5.68 25.00 -49.06
CA LEU A 31 6.00 23.75 -49.75
C LEU A 31 6.75 22.71 -48.89
N TYR A 32 7.18 23.09 -47.68
CA TYR A 32 7.99 22.24 -46.79
C TYR A 32 7.30 20.92 -46.34
N PRO A 33 5.99 20.88 -46.02
CA PRO A 33 5.29 19.65 -45.68
C PRO A 33 5.20 18.63 -46.84
N TYR A 34 5.41 19.08 -48.08
CA TYR A 34 5.20 18.30 -49.30
C TYR A 34 6.51 17.80 -49.94
N ARG A 35 7.66 18.17 -49.36
CA ARG A 35 9.01 17.85 -49.83
C ARG A 35 9.34 16.36 -50.06
N PRO A 36 8.88 15.37 -49.25
CA PRO A 36 9.27 13.98 -49.48
C PRO A 36 8.65 13.38 -50.74
N GLN A 37 7.49 13.86 -51.19
CA GLN A 37 6.80 13.34 -52.36
C GLN A 37 7.45 13.83 -53.66
N PHE A 38 7.89 15.10 -53.70
CA PHE A 38 8.61 15.68 -54.84
C PHE A 38 10.04 15.16 -55.02
N MET A 39 10.55 14.36 -54.08
CA MET A 39 11.86 13.70 -54.16
C MET A 39 11.77 12.26 -54.67
N ASP A 40 10.56 11.69 -54.79
CA ASP A 40 10.37 10.37 -55.37
C ASP A 40 10.53 10.44 -56.90
N ARG A 41 11.43 9.61 -57.45
CA ARG A 41 11.64 9.49 -58.91
C ARG A 41 10.37 9.06 -59.64
N ARG A 42 9.49 8.30 -58.98
CA ARG A 42 8.20 7.86 -59.55
C ARG A 42 7.25 9.03 -59.75
N PHE A 43 7.28 10.04 -58.87
CA PHE A 43 6.45 11.23 -59.03
C PHE A 43 6.83 12.01 -60.29
N TRP A 44 8.14 12.20 -60.52
CA TRP A 44 8.62 12.87 -61.74
C TRP A 44 8.37 12.07 -63.01
N ALA A 45 8.36 10.73 -62.94
CA ALA A 45 7.93 9.91 -64.07
C ALA A 45 6.46 10.17 -64.44
N VAL A 46 5.58 10.37 -63.44
CA VAL A 46 4.18 10.77 -63.69
C VAL A 46 4.10 12.17 -64.28
N GLN A 47 4.90 13.13 -63.81
CA GLN A 47 4.92 14.48 -64.40
C GLN A 47 5.45 14.49 -65.85
N ALA A 48 6.46 13.67 -66.16
CA ALA A 48 6.94 13.47 -67.51
C ALA A 48 5.87 12.85 -68.41
N LEU A 49 5.11 11.88 -67.90
CA LEU A 49 3.97 11.30 -68.63
C LEU A 49 2.90 12.36 -68.91
N VAL A 50 2.55 13.20 -67.94
CA VAL A 50 1.60 14.31 -68.14
C VAL A 50 2.10 15.28 -69.20
N LEU A 51 3.39 15.61 -69.20
CA LEU A 51 4.00 16.46 -70.23
C LEU A 51 3.92 15.81 -71.62
N ILE A 52 4.24 14.51 -71.74
CA ILE A 52 4.13 13.77 -73.01
C ILE A 52 2.69 13.79 -73.52
N VAL A 53 1.71 13.53 -72.65
CA VAL A 53 0.29 13.60 -73.00
C VAL A 53 -0.09 15.00 -73.48
N GLY A 54 0.37 16.05 -72.79
CA GLY A 54 0.12 17.44 -73.20
C GLY A 54 0.77 17.80 -74.54
N ILE A 55 2.00 17.35 -74.81
CA ILE A 55 2.68 17.57 -76.10
C ILE A 55 1.93 16.86 -77.23
N VAL A 56 1.54 15.60 -77.03
CA VAL A 56 0.80 14.82 -78.03
C VAL A 56 -0.54 15.48 -78.32
N HIS A 57 -1.26 15.94 -77.30
CA HIS A 57 -2.51 16.68 -77.46
C HIS A 57 -2.32 17.94 -78.32
N PHE A 58 -1.36 18.79 -77.95
CA PHE A 58 -1.08 20.02 -78.68
C PHE A 58 -0.65 19.76 -80.14
N ALA A 59 0.14 18.70 -80.38
CA ALA A 59 0.57 18.32 -81.72
C ALA A 59 -0.59 17.82 -82.59
N VAL A 60 -1.50 17.01 -82.03
CA VAL A 60 -2.69 16.52 -82.74
C VAL A 60 -3.59 17.68 -83.18
N GLU A 61 -3.72 18.69 -82.33
CA GLU A 61 -4.59 19.85 -82.55
C GLU A 61 -3.97 20.87 -83.52
N SER A 62 -2.70 21.23 -83.31
CA SER A 62 -2.00 22.21 -84.16
C SER A 62 -1.77 21.77 -85.60
N LEU A 63 -1.74 20.45 -85.85
CA LEU A 63 -1.56 19.87 -87.19
C LEU A 63 -2.89 19.54 -87.88
N ASP A 64 -4.03 19.83 -87.24
CA ASP A 64 -5.39 19.57 -87.74
C ASP A 64 -5.59 18.11 -88.22
N LEU A 65 -4.83 17.18 -87.63
CA LEU A 65 -4.68 15.81 -88.11
C LEU A 65 -6.01 15.04 -88.12
N LEU A 66 -6.93 15.38 -87.21
CA LEU A 66 -8.24 14.75 -87.08
C LEU A 66 -9.31 15.32 -88.04
N GLN A 67 -9.09 16.51 -88.63
CA GLN A 67 -10.02 17.07 -89.63
C GLN A 67 -9.82 16.45 -91.03
N SER A 68 -8.65 15.87 -91.30
CA SER A 68 -8.32 15.25 -92.59
C SER A 68 -8.85 13.82 -92.80
N VAL A 69 -9.48 13.23 -91.78
CA VAL A 69 -10.01 11.85 -91.82
C VAL A 69 -11.51 11.87 -92.22
N PRO A 70 -11.92 11.24 -93.34
CA PRO A 70 -13.32 11.22 -93.75
C PRO A 70 -14.16 10.35 -92.80
N GLY A 71 -15.11 10.97 -92.08
CA GLY A 71 -16.05 10.28 -91.20
C GLY A 71 -16.41 11.11 -89.96
N HIS A 72 -17.39 10.65 -89.18
CA HIS A 72 -18.00 11.30 -88.00
C HIS A 72 -17.05 11.58 -86.81
N PHE A 73 -15.74 11.65 -87.05
CA PHE A 73 -14.70 11.84 -86.03
C PHE A 73 -14.40 13.31 -85.69
N HIS A 74 -15.05 14.28 -86.35
CA HIS A 74 -14.97 15.70 -85.96
C HIS A 74 -15.52 15.97 -84.55
N SER A 75 -16.26 15.03 -83.94
CA SER A 75 -16.75 15.11 -82.56
C SER A 75 -15.79 14.52 -81.51
N LEU A 76 -14.58 14.06 -81.91
CA LEU A 76 -13.59 13.47 -80.99
C LEU A 76 -12.63 14.47 -80.33
N THR A 77 -12.90 15.78 -80.40
CA THR A 77 -12.13 16.83 -79.71
C THR A 77 -12.03 16.62 -78.19
N PHE A 78 -12.84 15.73 -77.60
CA PHE A 78 -12.86 15.41 -76.17
C PHE A 78 -11.82 14.36 -75.70
N ILE A 79 -11.15 13.64 -76.61
CA ILE A 79 -10.23 12.53 -76.24
C ILE A 79 -8.95 12.99 -75.50
N PRO A 80 -8.30 14.11 -75.83
CA PRO A 80 -6.98 14.37 -75.27
C PRO A 80 -6.99 14.76 -73.78
N VAL A 81 -7.93 15.60 -73.33
CA VAL A 81 -8.00 16.05 -71.93
C VAL A 81 -8.38 14.89 -70.98
N SER A 82 -9.18 13.94 -71.47
CA SER A 82 -9.53 12.75 -70.68
C SER A 82 -8.34 11.81 -70.43
N MET A 83 -7.25 11.92 -71.20
CA MET A 83 -6.00 11.19 -70.91
C MET A 83 -5.33 11.65 -69.61
N PHE A 84 -5.62 12.86 -69.11
CA PHE A 84 -5.07 13.36 -67.84
C PHE A 84 -5.68 12.68 -66.60
N PHE A 85 -6.82 12.00 -66.72
CA PHE A 85 -7.44 11.29 -65.58
C PHE A 85 -6.52 10.20 -65.01
N ILE A 86 -5.86 9.43 -65.88
CA ILE A 86 -5.01 8.30 -65.48
C ILE A 86 -3.82 8.76 -64.60
N PRO A 87 -2.97 9.73 -65.02
CA PRO A 87 -1.86 10.19 -64.20
C PRO A 87 -2.33 10.90 -62.92
N VAL A 88 -3.44 11.63 -62.95
CA VAL A 88 -4.01 12.31 -61.77
C VAL A 88 -4.51 11.31 -60.72
N VAL A 89 -5.25 10.28 -61.14
CA VAL A 89 -5.71 9.21 -60.24
C VAL A 89 -4.54 8.39 -59.73
N TYR A 90 -3.57 8.06 -60.59
CA TYR A 90 -2.35 7.38 -60.16
C TYR A 90 -1.57 8.20 -59.12
N ALA A 91 -1.48 9.52 -59.32
CA ALA A 91 -0.84 10.40 -58.36
C ALA A 91 -1.60 10.46 -57.02
N ALA A 92 -2.93 10.46 -57.05
CA ALA A 92 -3.77 10.38 -55.85
C ALA A 92 -3.51 9.09 -55.06
N LEU A 93 -3.47 7.95 -55.74
CA LEU A 93 -3.29 6.64 -55.11
C LEU A 93 -1.89 6.48 -54.49
N ASN A 94 -0.85 6.94 -55.19
CA ASN A 94 0.53 6.72 -54.77
C ASN A 94 1.07 7.84 -53.87
N PHE A 95 0.76 9.09 -54.19
CA PHE A 95 1.34 10.28 -53.54
C PHE A 95 0.31 11.07 -52.71
N GLY A 96 -0.93 10.59 -52.61
CA GLY A 96 -1.98 11.18 -51.77
C GLY A 96 -2.56 12.47 -52.34
N PHE A 97 -3.24 13.24 -51.49
CA PHE A 97 -3.92 14.47 -51.87
C PHE A 97 -3.01 15.50 -52.54
N THR A 98 -1.79 15.59 -52.05
CA THR A 98 -0.83 16.62 -52.47
C THR A 98 -0.20 16.30 -53.81
N GLY A 99 0.03 15.02 -54.10
CA GLY A 99 0.47 14.58 -55.42
C GLY A 99 -0.62 14.68 -56.49
N SER A 100 -1.88 14.37 -56.17
CA SER A 100 -2.99 14.53 -57.12
C SER A 100 -3.24 16.00 -57.47
N VAL A 101 -3.31 16.88 -56.47
CA VAL A 101 -3.51 18.32 -56.69
C VAL A 101 -2.35 18.95 -57.46
N ALA A 102 -1.10 18.58 -57.14
CA ALA A 102 0.06 19.08 -57.88
C ALA A 102 0.06 18.62 -59.36
N THR A 103 -0.35 17.37 -59.61
CA THR A 103 -0.43 16.80 -60.96
C THR A 103 -1.57 17.44 -61.75
N ALA A 104 -2.72 17.67 -61.13
CA ALA A 104 -3.87 18.33 -61.76
C ALA A 104 -3.57 19.80 -62.07
N ALA A 105 -2.94 20.53 -61.15
CA ALA A 105 -2.46 21.90 -61.41
C ALA A 105 -1.46 21.96 -62.59
N TRP A 106 -0.61 20.94 -62.74
CA TRP A 106 0.30 20.82 -63.88
C TRP A 106 -0.45 20.56 -65.20
N CYS A 107 -1.46 19.68 -65.19
CA CYS A 107 -2.36 19.51 -66.33
C CYS A 107 -3.05 20.83 -66.70
N THR A 108 -3.59 21.57 -65.73
CA THR A 108 -4.26 22.86 -65.94
C THR A 108 -3.32 23.87 -66.57
N LEU A 109 -2.06 23.94 -66.12
CA LEU A 109 -1.05 24.81 -66.70
C LEU A 109 -0.78 24.49 -68.19
N LEU A 110 -0.70 23.20 -68.53
CA LEU A 110 -0.41 22.75 -69.89
C LEU A 110 -1.56 23.00 -70.88
N VAL A 111 -2.81 23.06 -70.39
CA VAL A 111 -4.00 23.26 -71.23
C VAL A 111 -4.28 24.75 -71.50
N ILE A 112 -3.86 25.67 -70.62
CA ILE A 112 -4.12 27.13 -70.77
C ILE A 112 -3.73 27.70 -72.15
N PRO A 113 -2.54 27.44 -72.71
CA PRO A 113 -2.18 27.97 -74.02
C PRO A 113 -3.12 27.47 -75.13
N ASN A 114 -3.64 26.24 -75.01
CA ASN A 114 -4.52 25.65 -76.00
C ASN A 114 -5.87 26.38 -76.06
N VAL A 115 -6.49 26.53 -74.88
CA VAL A 115 -7.77 27.24 -74.69
C VAL A 115 -7.69 28.68 -75.24
N VAL A 116 -6.58 29.37 -74.94
CA VAL A 116 -6.41 30.80 -75.28
C VAL A 116 -6.08 31.01 -76.77
N VAL A 117 -5.28 30.12 -77.37
CA VAL A 117 -4.73 30.33 -78.72
C VAL A 117 -5.56 29.65 -79.80
N PHE A 118 -6.04 28.42 -79.56
CA PHE A 118 -6.64 27.58 -80.61
C PHE A 118 -8.17 27.53 -80.57
N HIS A 119 -8.81 27.76 -79.42
CA HIS A 119 -10.28 27.69 -79.28
C HIS A 119 -10.94 28.96 -78.71
N PRO A 120 -10.87 30.11 -79.40
CA PRO A 120 -11.63 31.30 -79.00
C PRO A 120 -13.13 31.12 -79.30
N GLY A 121 -13.87 30.43 -78.41
CA GLY A 121 -15.31 30.16 -78.59
C GLY A 121 -15.89 29.12 -77.62
N LEU A 122 -17.00 28.48 -78.02
CA LEU A 122 -17.67 27.44 -77.23
C LEU A 122 -16.82 26.18 -77.01
N GLU A 123 -15.85 25.90 -77.88
CA GLU A 123 -14.92 24.78 -77.75
C GLU A 123 -13.95 24.95 -76.58
N GLY A 124 -13.42 26.16 -76.36
CA GLY A 124 -12.57 26.46 -75.20
C GLY A 124 -13.33 26.36 -73.87
N VAL A 125 -14.65 26.60 -73.88
CA VAL A 125 -15.50 26.37 -72.70
C VAL A 125 -15.56 24.88 -72.36
N ALA A 126 -15.60 23.99 -73.37
CA ALA A 126 -15.61 22.55 -73.14
C ALA A 126 -14.29 22.06 -72.52
N GLU A 127 -13.13 22.57 -72.97
CA GLU A 127 -11.82 22.25 -72.38
C GLU A 127 -11.73 22.72 -70.92
N VAL A 128 -12.19 23.95 -70.63
CA VAL A 128 -12.22 24.49 -69.26
C VAL A 128 -13.12 23.66 -68.35
N VAL A 129 -14.26 23.17 -68.85
CA VAL A 129 -15.14 22.27 -68.09
C VAL A 129 -14.45 20.92 -67.84
N GLN A 130 -13.80 20.34 -68.84
CA GLN A 130 -13.10 19.06 -68.70
C GLN A 130 -11.94 19.15 -67.69
N ILE A 131 -11.11 20.20 -67.75
CA ILE A 131 -10.03 20.37 -66.76
C ILE A 131 -10.58 20.63 -65.36
N GLY A 132 -11.69 21.36 -65.24
CA GLY A 132 -12.40 21.51 -63.97
C GLY A 132 -12.87 20.17 -63.38
N ILE A 133 -13.29 19.23 -64.23
CA ILE A 133 -13.61 17.86 -63.80
C ILE A 133 -12.36 17.11 -63.34
N VAL A 134 -11.22 17.25 -64.04
CA VAL A 134 -9.94 16.65 -63.63
C VAL A 134 -9.47 17.19 -62.28
N ASP A 135 -9.52 18.51 -62.07
CA ASP A 135 -9.16 19.15 -60.79
C ASP A 135 -10.09 18.70 -59.65
N ALA A 136 -11.41 18.68 -59.91
CA ALA A 136 -12.39 18.18 -58.94
C ALA A 136 -12.15 16.70 -58.58
N LEU A 137 -11.84 15.87 -59.57
CA LEU A 137 -11.50 14.46 -59.36
C LEU A 137 -10.20 14.32 -58.54
N ALA A 138 -9.18 15.12 -58.85
CA ALA A 138 -7.90 15.11 -58.14
C ALA A 138 -8.08 15.41 -56.65
N VAL A 139 -8.92 16.40 -56.34
CA VAL A 139 -9.27 16.78 -54.96
C VAL A 139 -10.07 15.66 -54.30
N PHE A 140 -11.12 15.16 -54.95
CA PHE A 140 -12.00 14.14 -54.39
C PHE A 140 -11.26 12.82 -54.09
N VAL A 141 -10.57 12.26 -55.08
CA VAL A 141 -9.81 11.01 -54.95
C VAL A 141 -8.65 11.21 -53.98
N GLY A 142 -7.93 12.32 -54.09
CA GLY A 142 -6.82 12.65 -53.19
C GLY A 142 -7.26 12.72 -51.72
N GLN A 143 -8.36 13.41 -51.43
CA GLN A 143 -8.92 13.48 -50.07
C GLN A 143 -9.39 12.12 -49.57
N ARG A 144 -10.03 11.32 -50.43
CA ARG A 144 -10.51 9.99 -50.05
C ARG A 144 -9.37 9.06 -49.66
N VAL A 145 -8.33 9.01 -50.49
CA VAL A 145 -7.13 8.17 -50.24
C VAL A 145 -6.41 8.59 -48.96
N GLU A 146 -6.26 9.89 -48.71
CA GLU A 146 -5.58 10.38 -47.50
C GLU A 146 -6.36 10.06 -46.22
N ARG A 147 -7.70 10.20 -46.26
CA ARG A 147 -8.58 9.82 -45.14
C ARG A 147 -8.47 8.34 -44.82
N GLU A 148 -8.46 7.49 -45.84
CA GLU A 148 -8.38 6.04 -45.66
C GLU A 148 -6.99 5.61 -45.15
N LYS A 149 -5.91 6.12 -45.75
CA LYS A 149 -4.54 5.84 -45.31
C LYS A 149 -4.26 6.31 -43.88
N SER A 150 -4.77 7.48 -43.49
CA SER A 150 -4.59 8.01 -42.14
C SER A 150 -5.41 7.26 -41.10
N ALA A 151 -6.65 6.86 -41.41
CA ALA A 151 -7.47 6.02 -40.55
C ALA A 151 -6.81 4.66 -40.31
N HIS A 152 -6.32 4.01 -41.37
CA HIS A 152 -5.63 2.72 -41.27
C HIS A 152 -4.38 2.80 -40.38
N ARG A 153 -3.51 3.80 -40.58
CA ARG A 153 -2.31 3.98 -39.73
C ARG A 153 -2.65 4.25 -38.27
N ARG A 154 -3.70 5.03 -37.98
CA ARG A 154 -4.13 5.27 -36.59
C ARG A 154 -4.62 3.98 -35.93
N ALA A 155 -5.37 3.15 -36.67
CA ALA A 155 -5.83 1.86 -36.19
C ALA A 155 -4.64 0.91 -35.93
N GLU A 156 -3.65 0.85 -36.83
CA GLU A 156 -2.44 0.04 -36.63
C GLU A 156 -1.64 0.50 -35.41
N LEU A 157 -1.39 1.81 -35.27
CA LEU A 157 -0.68 2.36 -34.11
C LEU A 157 -1.42 2.09 -32.80
N ALA A 158 -2.75 2.25 -32.78
CA ALA A 158 -3.57 1.93 -31.62
C ALA A 158 -3.51 0.43 -31.28
N ALA A 159 -3.57 -0.46 -32.28
CA ALA A 159 -3.48 -1.90 -32.07
C ALA A 159 -2.09 -2.34 -31.58
N VAL A 160 -1.02 -1.71 -32.05
CA VAL A 160 0.34 -1.95 -31.54
C VAL A 160 0.50 -1.44 -30.11
N ALA A 161 0.00 -0.23 -29.82
CA ALA A 161 0.05 0.35 -28.48
C ALA A 161 -0.75 -0.51 -27.47
N LEU A 162 -1.94 -0.98 -27.85
CA LEU A 162 -2.77 -1.86 -27.04
C LEU A 162 -2.03 -3.19 -26.75
N ARG A 163 -1.50 -3.86 -27.77
CA ARG A 163 -0.72 -5.09 -27.60
C ARG A 163 0.50 -4.89 -26.70
N SER A 164 1.22 -3.77 -26.86
CA SER A 164 2.37 -3.47 -26.00
C SER A 164 1.96 -3.23 -24.54
N SER A 165 0.83 -2.54 -24.32
CA SER A 165 0.29 -2.32 -22.97
C SER A 165 -0.17 -3.63 -22.33
N GLU A 166 -0.88 -4.48 -23.09
CA GLU A 166 -1.36 -5.78 -22.62
C GLU A 166 -0.19 -6.70 -22.24
N MET A 167 0.84 -6.80 -23.10
CA MET A 167 2.04 -7.60 -22.79
C MET A 167 2.77 -7.08 -21.55
N LYS A 168 2.88 -5.75 -21.37
CA LYS A 168 3.50 -5.17 -20.16
C LYS A 168 2.71 -5.51 -18.91
N TYR A 169 1.38 -5.33 -18.93
CA TYR A 169 0.51 -5.68 -17.82
C TYR A 169 0.64 -7.17 -17.47
N ARG A 170 0.53 -8.04 -18.47
CA ARG A 170 0.58 -9.49 -18.31
C ARG A 170 1.93 -9.96 -17.77
N GLY A 171 3.02 -9.39 -18.29
CA GLY A 171 4.37 -9.66 -17.78
C GLY A 171 4.56 -9.25 -16.32
N LEU A 172 4.07 -8.07 -15.91
CA LEU A 172 4.14 -7.62 -14.51
C LEU A 172 3.26 -8.45 -13.58
N PHE A 173 2.05 -8.81 -14.04
CA PHE A 173 1.10 -9.60 -13.27
C PHE A 173 1.59 -11.03 -13.05
N GLU A 174 2.06 -11.70 -14.10
CA GLU A 174 2.53 -13.09 -14.06
C GLU A 174 3.87 -13.25 -13.34
N SER A 175 4.78 -12.26 -13.44
CA SER A 175 6.09 -12.29 -12.76
C SER A 175 6.07 -11.80 -11.31
N SER A 176 4.94 -11.25 -10.84
CA SER A 176 4.81 -10.79 -9.45
C SER A 176 4.97 -11.97 -8.48
N PRO A 177 5.89 -11.89 -7.50
CA PRO A 177 6.03 -12.91 -6.46
C PRO A 177 4.91 -12.83 -5.41
N VAL A 178 4.16 -11.73 -5.39
CA VAL A 178 3.02 -11.55 -4.50
C VAL A 178 1.79 -12.19 -5.16
N PRO A 179 1.06 -13.08 -4.46
CA PRO A 179 -0.23 -13.58 -4.89
C PRO A 179 -1.22 -12.44 -5.17
N VAL A 180 -1.75 -12.40 -6.39
CA VAL A 180 -2.76 -11.43 -6.81
C VAL A 180 -3.98 -12.15 -7.38
N ILE A 181 -5.15 -11.77 -6.90
CA ILE A 181 -6.45 -12.21 -7.41
C ILE A 181 -7.25 -10.99 -7.82
N VAL A 182 -7.87 -11.06 -8.99
CA VAL A 182 -8.82 -10.06 -9.48
C VAL A 182 -10.21 -10.66 -9.42
N LEU A 183 -11.12 -9.96 -8.74
CA LEU A 183 -12.50 -10.36 -8.50
C LEU A 183 -13.45 -9.40 -9.20
N ASP A 184 -14.63 -9.88 -9.54
CA ASP A 184 -15.76 -9.01 -9.86
C ASP A 184 -16.44 -8.46 -8.59
N HIS A 185 -17.36 -7.53 -8.76
CA HIS A 185 -18.27 -7.02 -7.72
C HIS A 185 -19.06 -8.10 -6.94
N GLY A 186 -19.24 -9.30 -7.48
CA GLY A 186 -19.93 -10.43 -6.83
C GLY A 186 -19.00 -11.40 -6.10
N GLY A 187 -17.68 -11.21 -6.21
CA GLY A 187 -16.66 -12.09 -5.62
C GLY A 187 -16.30 -13.31 -6.46
N LEU A 188 -16.59 -13.32 -7.76
CA LEU A 188 -16.08 -14.31 -8.70
C LEU A 188 -14.67 -13.93 -9.16
N VAL A 189 -13.77 -14.91 -9.24
CA VAL A 189 -12.40 -14.71 -9.73
C VAL A 189 -12.42 -14.46 -11.23
N LEU A 190 -12.06 -13.25 -11.64
CA LEU A 190 -11.86 -12.88 -13.05
C LEU A 190 -10.47 -13.31 -13.54
N ASP A 191 -9.45 -13.09 -12.71
CA ASP A 191 -8.08 -13.42 -13.06
C ASP A 191 -7.23 -13.68 -11.82
N SER A 192 -6.13 -14.42 -11.98
CA SER A 192 -5.16 -14.67 -10.90
C SER A 192 -3.76 -14.89 -11.46
N ASN A 193 -2.74 -14.56 -10.68
CA ASN A 193 -1.36 -14.79 -11.10
C ASN A 193 -0.84 -16.16 -10.64
N PRO A 194 0.29 -16.65 -11.19
CA PRO A 194 0.87 -17.94 -10.80
C PRO A 194 1.18 -18.05 -9.29
N ALA A 195 1.58 -16.95 -8.64
CA ALA A 195 1.83 -16.92 -7.20
C ALA A 195 0.56 -17.21 -6.37
N ALA A 196 -0.62 -16.71 -6.81
CA ALA A 196 -1.89 -17.08 -6.20
C ALA A 196 -2.22 -18.55 -6.41
N GLY A 197 -2.02 -19.07 -7.62
CA GLY A 197 -2.21 -20.49 -7.91
C GLY A 197 -1.39 -21.41 -6.98
N ALA A 198 -0.13 -21.06 -6.74
CA ALA A 198 0.76 -21.80 -5.85
C ALA A 198 0.25 -21.86 -4.39
N ILE A 199 -0.32 -20.75 -3.88
CA ILE A 199 -0.86 -20.69 -2.52
C ILE A 199 -2.16 -21.50 -2.38
N PHE A 200 -3.05 -21.41 -3.36
CA PHE A 200 -4.33 -22.10 -3.33
C PHE A 200 -4.26 -23.54 -3.85
N GLY A 201 -3.08 -24.00 -4.28
CA GLY A 201 -2.86 -25.35 -4.81
C GLY A 201 -3.68 -25.62 -6.08
N SER A 202 -3.92 -24.61 -6.91
CA SER A 202 -4.72 -24.69 -8.13
C SER A 202 -4.05 -23.89 -9.25
N THR A 203 -4.29 -24.22 -10.51
CA THR A 203 -3.76 -23.37 -11.60
C THR A 203 -4.56 -22.07 -11.69
N PRO A 204 -3.99 -20.97 -12.23
CA PRO A 204 -4.75 -19.74 -12.46
C PRO A 204 -6.01 -19.93 -13.31
N GLU A 205 -5.99 -20.92 -14.20
CA GLU A 205 -7.11 -21.31 -15.06
C GLU A 205 -8.23 -21.98 -14.27
N ASP A 206 -7.89 -22.87 -13.33
CA ASP A 206 -8.86 -23.51 -12.44
C ASP A 206 -9.49 -22.53 -11.45
N LEU A 207 -8.75 -21.49 -11.06
CA LEU A 207 -9.25 -20.46 -10.16
C LEU A 207 -10.26 -19.54 -10.85
N ARG A 208 -10.16 -19.35 -12.18
CA ARG A 208 -11.04 -18.44 -12.92
C ARG A 208 -12.50 -18.92 -12.87
N GLY A 209 -13.39 -18.00 -12.54
CA GLY A 209 -14.83 -18.25 -12.42
C GLY A 209 -15.27 -18.86 -11.09
N ARG A 210 -14.34 -19.22 -10.19
CA ARG A 210 -14.68 -19.71 -8.85
C ARG A 210 -15.09 -18.56 -7.93
N ALA A 211 -15.95 -18.85 -6.95
CA ALA A 211 -16.29 -17.89 -5.91
C ALA A 211 -15.14 -17.79 -4.90
N VAL A 212 -14.73 -16.56 -4.55
CA VAL A 212 -13.66 -16.34 -3.56
C VAL A 212 -14.00 -16.94 -2.19
N ALA A 213 -15.29 -17.08 -1.87
CA ALA A 213 -15.78 -17.74 -0.65
C ALA A 213 -15.37 -19.22 -0.56
N GLU A 214 -15.14 -19.90 -1.67
CA GLU A 214 -14.61 -21.28 -1.67
C GLU A 214 -13.13 -21.32 -1.30
N LEU A 215 -12.39 -20.24 -1.58
CA LEU A 215 -10.95 -20.15 -1.35
C LEU A 215 -10.63 -19.73 0.08
N VAL A 216 -11.34 -18.73 0.60
CA VAL A 216 -11.06 -18.11 1.91
C VAL A 216 -12.18 -18.29 2.95
N GLY A 217 -13.24 -19.02 2.61
CA GLY A 217 -14.43 -19.19 3.44
C GLY A 217 -15.39 -17.99 3.36
N ALA A 218 -16.65 -18.21 3.77
CA ALA A 218 -17.71 -17.19 3.70
C ALA A 218 -17.38 -15.91 4.49
N SER A 219 -16.85 -16.04 5.71
CA SER A 219 -16.45 -14.89 6.53
C SER A 219 -15.26 -14.14 5.94
N GLY A 220 -14.37 -14.84 5.23
CA GLY A 220 -13.25 -14.21 4.55
C GLY A 220 -13.69 -13.42 3.32
N ALA A 221 -14.59 -14.00 2.53
CA ALA A 221 -15.15 -13.35 1.33
C ALA A 221 -15.94 -12.08 1.67
N GLU A 222 -16.76 -12.10 2.72
CA GLU A 222 -17.51 -10.92 3.16
C GLU A 222 -16.59 -9.73 3.44
N LYS A 223 -15.45 -9.97 4.11
CA LYS A 223 -14.46 -8.94 4.43
C LYS A 223 -13.72 -8.41 3.20
N LEU A 224 -13.52 -9.24 2.17
CA LEU A 224 -12.90 -8.80 0.91
C LEU A 224 -13.87 -7.96 0.06
N LEU A 225 -15.16 -8.30 0.06
CA LEU A 225 -16.17 -7.67 -0.80
C LEU A 225 -16.80 -6.42 -0.17
N SER A 226 -16.72 -6.29 1.15
CA SER A 226 -17.14 -5.09 1.88
C SER A 226 -15.95 -4.47 2.62
N PRO A 227 -15.00 -3.82 1.91
CA PRO A 227 -13.91 -3.12 2.56
C PRO A 227 -14.51 -2.04 3.46
N SER A 228 -14.46 -2.27 4.77
CA SER A 228 -15.03 -1.37 5.77
C SER A 228 -14.29 -0.04 5.65
N GLN A 229 -14.96 0.98 5.10
CA GLN A 229 -14.45 2.34 5.17
C GLN A 229 -14.43 2.72 6.65
N GLY A 230 -13.23 2.74 7.25
CA GLY A 230 -12.99 3.41 8.52
C GLY A 230 -12.81 2.55 9.76
N ASN A 231 -12.62 1.22 9.68
CA ASN A 231 -12.19 0.46 10.86
C ASN A 231 -10.90 -0.31 10.61
N ARG A 232 -9.78 0.28 11.03
CA ARG A 232 -8.40 -0.19 10.81
C ARG A 232 -7.99 -1.38 11.71
N GLU A 233 -8.91 -2.03 12.43
CA GLU A 233 -8.55 -2.72 13.67
C GLU A 233 -8.92 -4.20 13.82
N LYS A 234 -9.17 -4.94 12.74
CA LYS A 234 -9.00 -6.40 12.80
C LYS A 234 -8.16 -6.83 11.63
N GLU A 235 -6.89 -7.14 11.90
CA GLU A 235 -6.02 -7.86 10.96
C GLU A 235 -6.81 -9.06 10.40
N VAL A 236 -7.24 -8.94 9.15
CA VAL A 236 -8.06 -9.98 8.52
C VAL A 236 -7.09 -11.05 8.05
N TYR A 237 -6.81 -12.02 8.90
CA TYR A 237 -6.04 -13.19 8.48
C TYR A 237 -6.95 -14.24 7.87
N PHE A 238 -6.59 -14.73 6.69
CA PHE A 238 -7.12 -16.02 6.23
C PHE A 238 -6.22 -17.11 6.75
N VAL A 239 -6.83 -18.13 7.36
CA VAL A 239 -6.16 -19.38 7.68
C VAL A 239 -6.46 -20.33 6.54
N LEU A 240 -5.49 -20.54 5.66
CA LEU A 240 -5.57 -21.60 4.68
C LEU A 240 -4.92 -22.85 5.25
N ARG A 241 -5.50 -24.00 4.93
CA ARG A 241 -4.86 -25.31 5.14
C ARG A 241 -4.63 -25.98 3.77
N PRO A 242 -3.60 -25.57 3.02
CA PRO A 242 -3.27 -26.26 1.78
C PRO A 242 -2.85 -27.70 2.12
N GLY A 243 -3.58 -28.70 1.63
CA GLY A 243 -3.20 -30.11 1.79
C GLY A 243 -3.17 -30.65 3.23
N GLY A 244 -3.76 -29.94 4.20
CA GLY A 244 -4.03 -30.45 5.55
C GLY A 244 -2.92 -30.36 6.60
N ASN A 245 -1.68 -29.97 6.26
CA ASN A 245 -0.55 -30.14 7.19
C ASN A 245 -0.02 -28.86 7.86
N SER A 246 -0.42 -27.66 7.42
CA SER A 246 0.04 -26.40 8.05
C SER A 246 -0.95 -25.26 7.86
N ASP A 247 -1.19 -24.49 8.92
CA ASP A 247 -1.98 -23.26 8.88
C ASP A 247 -1.13 -22.14 8.25
N LEU A 248 -1.57 -21.63 7.09
CA LEU A 248 -0.98 -20.48 6.41
C LEU A 248 -1.79 -19.23 6.76
N TYR A 249 -1.11 -18.17 7.20
CA TYR A 249 -1.73 -16.89 7.58
C TYR A 249 -1.51 -15.86 6.48
N LEU A 250 -2.59 -15.40 5.85
CA LEU A 250 -2.54 -14.42 4.77
C LEU A 250 -3.21 -13.10 5.15
N GLU A 251 -2.52 -12.00 4.89
CA GLU A 251 -3.02 -10.63 5.05
C GLU A 251 -3.44 -10.06 3.68
N PRO A 252 -4.74 -9.73 3.46
CA PRO A 252 -5.21 -9.14 2.22
C PRO A 252 -5.02 -7.62 2.17
N THR A 253 -4.58 -7.13 1.03
CA THR A 253 -4.72 -5.72 0.63
C THR A 253 -5.72 -5.65 -0.51
N VAL A 254 -6.85 -4.98 -0.28
CA VAL A 254 -7.96 -4.88 -1.23
C VAL A 254 -7.98 -3.50 -1.87
N THR A 255 -7.94 -3.44 -3.19
CA THR A 255 -8.05 -2.21 -3.97
C THR A 255 -9.17 -2.34 -4.99
N THR A 256 -10.17 -1.46 -4.94
CA THR A 256 -11.21 -1.39 -5.97
C THR A 256 -10.73 -0.50 -7.11
N ILE A 257 -10.73 -1.04 -8.33
CA ILE A 257 -10.29 -0.32 -9.53
C ILE A 257 -11.53 -0.05 -10.40
N GLY A 258 -11.78 1.24 -10.63
CA GLY A 258 -12.86 1.69 -11.51
C GLY A 258 -12.38 1.72 -12.96
N ASP A 259 -13.02 0.94 -13.82
CA ASP A 259 -12.63 0.81 -15.22
C ASP A 259 -13.26 1.90 -16.11
N GLY A 260 -13.07 3.19 -15.83
CA GLY A 260 -13.34 4.32 -16.77
C GLY A 260 -14.63 4.32 -17.61
N GLY A 261 -15.69 3.57 -17.24
CA GLY A 261 -16.85 3.24 -18.07
C GLY A 261 -17.42 1.81 -17.90
N GLY A 262 -16.67 0.87 -17.31
CA GLY A 262 -17.06 -0.52 -17.00
C GLY A 262 -17.47 -0.77 -15.54
N ARG A 263 -17.84 -2.03 -15.23
CA ARG A 263 -18.14 -2.45 -13.84
C ARG A 263 -16.83 -2.45 -13.02
N PRO A 264 -16.84 -1.94 -11.78
CA PRO A 264 -15.64 -1.94 -10.95
C PRO A 264 -15.20 -3.39 -10.65
N PHE A 265 -13.90 -3.61 -10.67
CA PHE A 265 -13.29 -4.88 -10.26
C PHE A 265 -12.44 -4.67 -9.01
N ILE A 266 -12.25 -5.75 -8.24
CA ILE A 266 -11.57 -5.74 -6.95
C ILE A 266 -10.27 -6.51 -7.10
N GLN A 267 -9.14 -5.85 -6.86
CA GLN A 267 -7.83 -6.49 -6.80
C GLN A 267 -7.50 -6.82 -5.35
N VAL A 268 -7.13 -8.07 -5.08
CA VAL A 268 -6.71 -8.56 -3.78
C VAL A 268 -5.26 -9.03 -3.89
N LEU A 269 -4.38 -8.42 -3.11
CA LEU A 269 -3.00 -8.90 -2.90
C LEU A 269 -2.95 -9.66 -1.58
N LEU A 270 -2.35 -10.84 -1.55
CA LEU A 270 -2.23 -11.64 -0.33
C LEU A 270 -0.77 -11.72 0.11
N ARG A 271 -0.49 -11.27 1.33
CA ARG A 271 0.83 -11.36 1.93
C ARG A 271 0.88 -12.51 2.94
N ASP A 272 1.85 -13.41 2.80
CA ASP A 272 2.12 -14.44 3.82
C ASP A 272 2.81 -13.83 5.04
N VAL A 273 2.17 -13.96 6.19
CA VAL A 273 2.65 -13.46 7.49
C VAL A 273 2.83 -14.60 8.51
N THR A 274 2.85 -15.85 8.06
CA THR A 274 2.92 -17.05 8.92
C THR A 274 4.12 -17.03 9.86
N LEU A 275 5.32 -16.78 9.33
CA LEU A 275 6.56 -16.76 10.11
C LEU A 275 6.57 -15.62 11.14
N GLU A 276 6.10 -14.44 10.76
CA GLU A 276 6.03 -13.28 11.64
C GLU A 276 5.09 -13.55 12.80
N ARG A 277 3.92 -14.12 12.51
CA ARG A 277 2.91 -14.48 13.51
C ARG A 277 3.42 -15.59 14.44
N GLN A 278 4.08 -16.61 13.91
CA GLN A 278 4.71 -17.67 14.72
C GLN A 278 5.79 -17.11 15.65
N ARG A 279 6.63 -16.20 15.17
CA ARG A 279 7.64 -15.51 15.99
C ARG A 279 7.00 -14.69 17.10
N GLN A 280 5.97 -13.91 16.78
CA GLN A 280 5.25 -13.13 17.79
C GLN A 280 4.62 -14.03 18.86
N VAL A 281 3.98 -15.13 18.47
CA VAL A 281 3.40 -16.10 19.42
C VAL A 281 4.50 -16.77 20.26
N GLY A 282 5.62 -17.16 19.65
CA GLY A 282 6.76 -17.75 20.36
C GLY A 282 7.39 -16.80 21.37
N LEU A 283 7.59 -15.53 21.00
CA LEU A 283 8.09 -14.49 21.91
C LEU A 283 7.14 -14.26 23.09
N ARG A 284 5.83 -14.30 22.86
CA ARG A 284 4.83 -14.21 23.95
C ARG A 284 4.95 -15.38 24.91
N ALA A 285 4.97 -16.60 24.40
CA ALA A 285 5.11 -17.80 25.23
C ALA A 285 6.42 -17.77 26.05
N TYR A 286 7.51 -17.31 25.44
CA TYR A 286 8.79 -17.15 26.13
C TYR A 286 8.73 -16.07 27.22
N ALA A 287 8.16 -14.90 26.93
CA ALA A 287 8.01 -13.82 27.92
C ALA A 287 7.15 -14.26 29.11
N ALA A 288 6.04 -14.95 28.85
CA ALA A 288 5.18 -15.53 29.89
C ALA A 288 5.94 -16.54 30.76
N HIS A 289 6.73 -17.43 30.13
CA HIS A 289 7.55 -18.41 30.84
C HIS A 289 8.60 -17.74 31.73
N VAL A 290 9.31 -16.72 31.23
CA VAL A 290 10.30 -15.96 32.02
C VAL A 290 9.65 -15.28 33.23
N LEU A 291 8.47 -14.67 33.06
CA LEU A 291 7.75 -14.02 34.16
C LEU A 291 7.32 -15.02 35.24
N ARG A 292 6.85 -16.22 34.86
CA ARG A 292 6.49 -17.28 35.81
C ARG A 292 7.71 -17.77 36.58
N ALA A 293 8.79 -18.10 35.89
CA ALA A 293 10.05 -18.52 36.51
C ALA A 293 10.60 -17.47 37.47
N GLN A 294 10.47 -16.18 37.12
CA GLN A 294 10.89 -15.09 37.99
C GLN A 294 10.05 -15.02 39.29
N GLU A 295 8.74 -15.28 39.22
CA GLU A 295 7.88 -15.25 40.41
C GLU A 295 8.14 -16.47 41.31
N GLU A 296 8.35 -17.66 40.73
CA GLU A 296 8.76 -18.85 41.48
C GLU A 296 10.09 -18.64 42.20
N GLU A 297 11.06 -18.03 41.53
CA GLU A 297 12.34 -17.71 42.14
C GLU A 297 12.21 -16.67 43.26
N ARG A 298 11.38 -15.64 43.08
CA ARG A 298 11.06 -14.69 44.17
C ARG A 298 10.42 -15.38 45.36
N LYS A 299 9.52 -16.35 45.13
CA LYS A 299 8.89 -17.15 46.19
C LYS A 299 9.95 -17.97 46.94
N ARG A 300 10.83 -18.66 46.22
CA ARG A 300 11.92 -19.46 46.79
C ARG A 300 12.86 -18.63 47.65
N ILE A 301 13.35 -17.49 47.12
CA ILE A 301 14.25 -16.60 47.86
C ILE A 301 13.57 -16.04 49.11
N ALA A 302 12.30 -15.63 49.03
CA ALA A 302 11.58 -15.13 50.21
C ALA A 302 11.46 -16.19 51.31
N GLN A 303 11.20 -17.45 50.94
CA GLN A 303 11.13 -18.58 51.87
C GLN A 303 12.50 -18.88 52.50
N GLU A 304 13.56 -19.04 51.70
CA GLU A 304 14.92 -19.29 52.21
C GLU A 304 15.40 -18.18 53.16
N LEU A 305 15.13 -16.91 52.84
CA LEU A 305 15.47 -15.79 53.72
C LEU A 305 14.70 -15.84 55.04
N HIS A 306 13.41 -16.18 55.01
CA HIS A 306 12.57 -16.21 56.20
C HIS A 306 12.90 -17.40 57.10
N ASP A 307 12.97 -18.60 56.52
CA ASP A 307 13.07 -19.85 57.27
C ASP A 307 14.48 -20.08 57.79
N ASP A 308 15.52 -19.84 56.99
CA ASP A 308 16.89 -20.12 57.43
C ASP A 308 17.55 -18.88 58.06
N THR A 309 17.50 -17.74 57.38
CA THR A 309 18.33 -16.59 57.76
C THR A 309 17.71 -15.79 58.91
N VAL A 310 16.43 -15.46 58.82
CA VAL A 310 15.73 -14.70 59.88
C VAL A 310 15.62 -15.54 61.15
N GLN A 311 15.29 -16.84 61.06
CA GLN A 311 15.21 -17.69 62.25
C GLN A 311 16.55 -17.86 62.96
N ALA A 312 17.65 -18.04 62.21
CA ALA A 312 18.99 -18.11 62.79
C ALA A 312 19.38 -16.83 63.56
N LEU A 313 19.04 -15.65 63.00
CA LEU A 313 19.28 -14.36 63.68
C LEU A 313 18.38 -14.16 64.90
N VAL A 314 17.13 -14.62 64.86
CA VAL A 314 16.23 -14.61 66.03
C VAL A 314 16.79 -15.50 67.14
N LEU A 315 17.33 -16.67 66.78
CA LEU A 315 18.01 -17.56 67.73
C LEU A 315 19.27 -16.90 68.32
N LEU A 316 20.04 -16.18 67.50
CA LEU A 316 21.19 -15.40 67.98
C LEU A 316 20.76 -14.32 68.98
N CYS A 317 19.70 -13.57 68.68
CA CYS A 317 19.14 -12.57 69.61
C CYS A 317 18.76 -13.20 70.96
N ARG A 318 18.07 -14.36 70.94
CA ARG A 318 17.71 -15.09 72.17
C ARG A 318 18.92 -15.59 72.96
N ARG A 319 19.98 -16.03 72.29
CA ARG A 319 21.24 -16.44 72.95
C ARG A 319 21.94 -15.25 73.60
N LEU A 320 21.94 -14.09 72.95
CA LEU A 320 22.46 -12.84 73.50
C LEU A 320 21.64 -12.38 74.71
N ASP A 321 20.31 -12.48 74.66
CA ASP A 321 19.41 -12.18 75.80
C ASP A 321 19.71 -13.09 77.00
N THR A 322 19.94 -14.38 76.74
CA THR A 322 20.26 -15.35 77.79
C THR A 322 21.63 -15.06 78.41
N ALA A 323 22.63 -14.67 77.61
CA ALA A 323 23.95 -14.31 78.08
C ALA A 323 23.93 -13.00 78.91
N GLU A 324 23.08 -12.04 78.54
CA GLU A 324 22.82 -10.83 79.33
C GLU A 324 22.15 -11.18 80.67
N GLY A 325 21.12 -12.04 80.66
CA GLY A 325 20.33 -12.39 81.84
C GLY A 325 21.01 -13.34 82.84
N ALA A 326 21.96 -14.17 82.41
CA ALA A 326 22.65 -15.16 83.27
C ALA A 326 23.76 -14.57 84.16
N SER A 327 23.97 -13.26 84.14
CA SER A 327 25.20 -12.63 84.64
C SER A 327 24.98 -11.68 85.81
N GLU A 328 25.08 -12.18 87.04
CA GLU A 328 25.23 -11.35 88.25
C GLU A 328 26.64 -10.74 88.40
N SER A 329 27.63 -11.12 87.56
CA SER A 329 29.05 -10.77 87.71
C SER A 329 29.81 -10.34 86.44
N VAL A 330 29.11 -10.02 85.34
CA VAL A 330 29.79 -9.60 84.09
C VAL A 330 30.18 -8.11 84.12
N PRO A 331 31.42 -7.74 83.72
CA PRO A 331 31.85 -6.35 83.64
C PRO A 331 30.98 -5.49 82.70
N ARG A 332 30.68 -4.25 83.10
CA ARG A 332 29.85 -3.31 82.30
C ARG A 332 30.24 -3.19 80.82
N PRO A 333 31.53 -3.10 80.44
CA PRO A 333 31.92 -3.01 79.02
C PRO A 333 31.49 -4.24 78.19
N VAL A 334 31.44 -5.42 78.81
CA VAL A 334 31.00 -6.66 78.15
C VAL A 334 29.48 -6.67 77.96
N LEU A 335 28.72 -6.19 78.94
CA LEU A 335 27.27 -6.01 78.82
C LEU A 335 26.89 -5.00 77.73
N GLU A 336 27.62 -3.88 77.62
CA GLU A 336 27.43 -2.91 76.56
C GLU A 336 27.75 -3.50 75.18
N GLY A 337 28.81 -4.31 75.07
CA GLY A 337 29.13 -5.06 73.86
C GLY A 337 28.04 -6.05 73.45
N LEU A 338 27.48 -6.81 74.39
CA LEU A 338 26.37 -7.74 74.14
C LEU A 338 25.10 -7.02 73.67
N ARG A 339 24.74 -5.90 74.31
CA ARG A 339 23.61 -5.05 73.89
C ARG A 339 23.81 -4.47 72.50
N GLY A 340 25.02 -4.00 72.19
CA GLY A 340 25.38 -3.49 70.87
C GLY A 340 25.28 -4.57 69.78
N ALA A 341 25.76 -5.78 70.06
CA ALA A 341 25.64 -6.93 69.17
C ALA A 341 24.18 -7.35 68.94
N ARG A 342 23.38 -7.37 70.02
CA ARG A 342 21.94 -7.66 69.94
C ARG A 342 21.22 -6.64 69.07
N LYS A 343 21.43 -5.35 69.33
CA LYS A 343 20.80 -4.27 68.54
C LYS A 343 21.17 -4.37 67.06
N SER A 344 22.44 -4.66 66.76
CA SER A 344 22.89 -4.89 65.38
C SER A 344 22.18 -6.08 64.73
N ALA A 345 22.01 -7.19 65.46
CA ALA A 345 21.28 -8.35 64.96
C ALA A 345 19.78 -8.05 64.73
N GLU A 346 19.14 -7.32 65.63
CA GLU A 346 17.74 -6.88 65.48
C GLU A 346 17.56 -5.96 64.26
N GLU A 347 18.49 -5.04 64.01
CA GLU A 347 18.49 -4.18 62.83
C GLU A 347 18.62 -4.99 61.53
N VAL A 348 19.49 -6.00 61.50
CA VAL A 348 19.64 -6.91 60.34
C VAL A 348 18.38 -7.73 60.11
N VAL A 349 17.77 -8.26 61.17
CA VAL A 349 16.47 -8.96 61.09
C VAL A 349 15.41 -8.06 60.48
N GLN A 350 15.34 -6.79 60.91
CA GLN A 350 14.36 -5.85 60.38
C GLN A 350 14.59 -5.58 58.89
N ARG A 351 15.83 -5.33 58.47
CA ARG A 351 16.18 -5.13 57.04
C ARG A 351 15.88 -6.35 56.18
N LEU A 352 16.16 -7.56 56.67
CA LEU A 352 15.86 -8.81 55.96
C LEU A 352 14.35 -9.05 55.85
N ARG A 353 13.57 -8.73 56.88
CA ARG A 353 12.10 -8.77 56.81
C ARG A 353 11.56 -7.77 55.80
N ASP A 354 12.15 -6.57 55.72
CA ASP A 354 11.78 -5.57 54.73
C ASP A 354 12.12 -6.00 53.30
N PHE A 355 13.25 -6.69 53.10
CA PHE A 355 13.61 -7.28 51.81
C PHE A 355 12.69 -8.46 51.43
N ALA A 356 12.40 -9.35 52.38
CA ALA A 356 11.46 -10.44 52.18
C ALA A 356 10.05 -9.92 51.84
N ARG A 357 9.58 -8.83 52.46
CA ARG A 357 8.29 -8.17 52.15
C ARG A 357 8.17 -7.73 50.68
N VAL A 358 9.26 -7.29 50.05
CA VAL A 358 9.28 -6.92 48.63
C VAL A 358 9.17 -8.17 47.74
N LEU A 359 9.83 -9.25 48.14
CA LEU A 359 9.83 -10.52 47.42
C LEU A 359 8.52 -11.31 47.58
N ARG A 360 7.90 -11.29 48.76
CA ARG A 360 6.59 -11.89 49.06
C ARG A 360 5.98 -11.16 50.26
N PRO A 361 4.78 -10.55 50.18
CA PRO A 361 4.26 -9.76 51.27
C PRO A 361 3.74 -10.65 52.42
N PRO A 362 4.40 -10.75 53.58
CA PRO A 362 3.90 -11.53 54.73
C PRO A 362 2.57 -11.00 55.25
N THR A 363 2.30 -9.69 55.07
CA THR A 363 0.99 -9.07 55.35
C THR A 363 -0.16 -9.80 54.64
N LEU A 364 0.09 -10.36 53.46
CA LEU A 364 -0.90 -11.11 52.71
C LEU A 364 -1.18 -12.47 53.34
N GLU A 365 -0.13 -13.14 53.81
CA GLU A 365 -0.24 -14.43 54.51
C GLU A 365 -0.95 -14.23 55.85
N ASP A 366 -0.51 -13.28 56.65
CA ASP A 366 -0.97 -13.07 58.03
C ASP A 366 -2.31 -12.32 58.13
N LEU A 367 -2.52 -11.27 57.31
CA LEU A 367 -3.64 -10.32 57.44
C LEU A 367 -4.60 -10.33 56.24
N GLY A 368 -4.31 -11.11 55.20
CA GLY A 368 -5.17 -11.31 54.04
C GLY A 368 -5.11 -10.20 52.98
N LEU A 369 -5.84 -10.43 51.89
CA LEU A 369 -5.83 -9.61 50.68
C LEU A 369 -6.24 -8.15 50.94
N THR A 370 -7.36 -7.95 51.63
CA THR A 370 -7.96 -6.63 51.83
C THR A 370 -7.06 -5.70 52.64
N THR A 371 -6.50 -6.21 53.73
CA THR A 371 -5.55 -5.46 54.58
C THR A 371 -4.29 -5.11 53.80
N SER A 372 -3.80 -6.03 52.98
CA SER A 372 -2.61 -5.83 52.16
C SER A 372 -2.81 -4.76 51.08
N ILE A 373 -3.96 -4.75 50.39
CA ILE A 373 -4.29 -3.71 49.42
C ILE A 373 -4.49 -2.35 50.11
N ARG A 374 -5.14 -2.32 51.28
CA ARG A 374 -5.27 -1.07 52.07
C ARG A 374 -3.92 -0.45 52.40
N ARG A 375 -2.94 -1.29 52.77
CA ARG A 375 -1.58 -0.84 53.03
C ARG A 375 -0.93 -0.26 51.78
N LEU A 376 -1.03 -0.92 50.63
CA LEU A 376 -0.48 -0.39 49.37
C LEU A 376 -1.06 0.99 49.02
N LEU A 377 -2.36 1.20 49.24
CA LEU A 377 -3.01 2.49 49.00
C LEU A 377 -2.55 3.57 49.98
N THR A 378 -2.30 3.20 51.24
CA THR A 378 -1.76 4.12 52.25
C THR A 378 -0.34 4.53 51.89
N ASP A 379 0.52 3.56 51.57
CA ASP A 379 1.91 3.80 51.15
C ASP A 379 1.97 4.66 49.87
N LEU A 380 1.04 4.47 48.93
CA LEU A 380 0.91 5.30 47.72
C LEU A 380 0.54 6.74 48.07
N GLY A 381 -0.42 6.94 48.98
CA GLY A 381 -0.83 8.26 49.44
C GLY A 381 0.34 9.04 50.06
N GLU A 382 1.16 8.38 50.89
CA GLU A 382 2.33 8.98 51.53
C GLU A 382 3.44 9.36 50.54
N ARG A 383 3.67 8.54 49.51
CA ARG A 383 4.78 8.72 48.55
C ARG A 383 4.45 9.64 47.39
N ALA A 384 3.22 9.56 46.88
CA ALA A 384 2.80 10.19 45.63
C ALA A 384 1.73 11.27 45.81
N ASN A 385 1.27 11.53 47.05
CA ASN A 385 0.23 12.50 47.37
C ASN A 385 -1.08 12.28 46.58
N VAL A 386 -1.48 11.01 46.44
CA VAL A 386 -2.71 10.58 45.75
C VAL A 386 -3.78 10.25 46.78
N GLU A 387 -4.94 10.91 46.69
CA GLU A 387 -6.09 10.61 47.53
C GLU A 387 -6.66 9.23 47.14
N SER A 388 -6.49 8.25 48.04
CA SER A 388 -6.79 6.85 47.75
C SER A 388 -7.93 6.33 48.62
N GLN A 389 -8.93 5.69 48.00
CA GLN A 389 -10.07 5.10 48.70
C GLN A 389 -10.20 3.61 48.41
N LEU A 390 -10.49 2.82 49.45
CA LEU A 390 -10.76 1.37 49.34
C LEU A 390 -12.20 1.08 49.74
N LYS A 391 -12.96 0.47 48.84
CA LYS A 391 -14.31 -0.04 49.08
C LYS A 391 -14.34 -1.55 49.04
N ILE A 392 -15.01 -2.17 50.02
CA ILE A 392 -15.21 -3.62 50.09
C ILE A 392 -16.70 -3.89 49.92
N VAL A 393 -17.05 -4.78 49.00
CA VAL A 393 -18.43 -5.17 48.70
C VAL A 393 -18.59 -6.67 48.92
N GLY A 394 -19.61 -7.06 49.67
CA GLY A 394 -19.87 -8.46 50.03
C GLY A 394 -19.18 -8.87 51.34
N ARG A 395 -19.27 -10.16 51.67
CA ARG A 395 -18.64 -10.72 52.87
C ARG A 395 -17.20 -11.12 52.56
N GLU A 396 -16.26 -10.47 53.22
CA GLU A 396 -14.85 -10.81 53.14
C GLU A 396 -14.61 -12.28 53.56
N ARG A 397 -13.78 -12.97 52.79
CA ARG A 397 -13.33 -14.34 53.04
C ARG A 397 -11.90 -14.52 52.57
N ARG A 398 -11.19 -15.50 53.14
CA ARG A 398 -9.88 -15.94 52.61
C ARG A 398 -10.10 -16.60 51.26
N LEU A 399 -9.15 -16.38 50.36
CA LEU A 399 -9.08 -17.08 49.08
C LEU A 399 -7.89 -18.05 49.13
N SER A 400 -7.74 -18.89 48.09
CA SER A 400 -6.53 -19.69 47.99
C SER A 400 -5.28 -18.79 47.98
N PRO A 401 -4.16 -19.20 48.60
CA PRO A 401 -2.95 -18.38 48.68
C PRO A 401 -2.48 -17.85 47.33
N ASP A 402 -2.60 -18.66 46.27
CA ASP A 402 -2.22 -18.28 44.91
C ASP A 402 -3.16 -17.21 44.34
N THR A 403 -4.46 -17.28 44.63
CA THR A 403 -5.43 -16.24 44.22
C THR A 403 -5.16 -14.93 44.94
N GLU A 404 -4.95 -14.96 46.26
CA GLU A 404 -4.63 -13.76 47.04
C GLU A 404 -3.35 -13.10 46.53
N LEU A 405 -2.29 -13.89 46.27
CA LEU A 405 -1.02 -13.39 45.76
C LEU A 405 -1.16 -12.82 44.35
N GLY A 406 -1.89 -13.51 43.48
CA GLY A 406 -2.14 -13.09 42.12
C GLY A 406 -2.89 -11.76 42.05
N VAL A 407 -3.98 -11.63 42.80
CA VAL A 407 -4.77 -10.39 42.90
C VAL A 407 -3.94 -9.26 43.51
N PHE A 408 -3.20 -9.54 44.59
CA PHE A 408 -2.34 -8.55 45.24
C PHE A 408 -1.28 -7.99 44.27
N ARG A 409 -0.65 -8.86 43.46
CA ARG A 409 0.40 -8.45 42.52
C ARG A 409 -0.14 -7.63 41.36
N ILE A 410 -1.35 -7.94 40.88
CA ILE A 410 -2.05 -7.10 39.90
C ILE A 410 -2.35 -5.73 40.51
N ALA A 411 -2.84 -5.68 41.74
CA ALA A 411 -3.05 -4.42 42.45
C ALA A 411 -1.74 -3.63 42.60
N GLN A 412 -0.66 -4.29 43.00
CA GLN A 412 0.66 -3.67 43.18
C GLN A 412 1.18 -3.05 41.88
N GLU A 413 1.09 -3.76 40.75
CA GLU A 413 1.54 -3.22 39.46
C GLU A 413 0.63 -2.09 38.98
N ALA A 414 -0.69 -2.18 39.18
CA ALA A 414 -1.63 -1.11 38.87
C ALA A 414 -1.31 0.17 39.66
N LEU A 415 -1.10 0.08 40.98
CA LEU A 415 -0.75 1.22 41.83
C LEU A 415 0.63 1.82 41.46
N ARG A 416 1.59 0.97 41.10
CA ARG A 416 2.91 1.41 40.62
C ARG A 416 2.81 2.15 39.28
N ASN A 417 1.90 1.71 38.40
CA ASN A 417 1.62 2.44 37.15
C ASN A 417 1.02 3.82 37.44
N VAL A 418 0.18 3.92 38.46
CA VAL A 418 -0.39 5.21 38.89
C VAL A 418 0.71 6.14 39.40
N GLU A 419 1.57 5.65 40.29
CA GLU A 419 2.72 6.39 40.83
C GLU A 419 3.65 6.90 39.73
N ARG A 420 3.99 6.07 38.74
CA ARG A 420 5.01 6.39 37.74
C ARG A 420 4.49 7.11 36.50
N HIS A 421 3.23 6.88 36.13
CA HIS A 421 2.74 7.24 34.80
C HIS A 421 1.46 8.07 34.81
N ALA A 422 0.56 7.89 35.80
CA ALA A 422 -0.77 8.46 35.70
C ALA A 422 -0.84 9.96 35.99
N ARG A 423 0.07 10.51 36.81
CA ARG A 423 -0.09 11.87 37.38
C ARG A 423 -1.50 12.09 37.97
N ALA A 424 -2.05 11.03 38.55
CA ALA A 424 -3.38 11.03 39.13
C ALA A 424 -3.36 11.82 40.44
N THR A 425 -4.50 12.41 40.78
CA THR A 425 -4.74 13.05 42.09
C THR A 425 -5.66 12.19 42.96
N GLN A 426 -6.46 11.32 42.35
CA GLN A 426 -7.41 10.44 43.03
C GLN A 426 -7.35 9.03 42.46
N LEU A 427 -7.52 8.06 43.36
CA LEU A 427 -7.62 6.64 43.03
C LEU A 427 -8.68 5.96 43.89
N ALA A 428 -9.53 5.16 43.25
CA ALA A 428 -10.52 4.33 43.92
C ALA A 428 -10.27 2.86 43.62
N ALA A 429 -10.16 2.05 44.66
CA ALA A 429 -10.08 0.59 44.56
C ALA A 429 -11.34 -0.03 45.16
N THR A 430 -11.97 -0.96 44.45
CA THR A 430 -13.13 -1.73 44.94
C THR A 430 -12.83 -3.22 44.87
N ILE A 431 -12.94 -3.91 46.00
CA ILE A 431 -12.88 -5.38 46.06
C ILE A 431 -14.29 -5.90 46.27
N THR A 432 -14.77 -6.74 45.35
CA THR A 432 -16.09 -7.37 45.45
C THR A 432 -15.96 -8.87 45.64
N PHE A 433 -16.45 -9.36 46.79
CA PHE A 433 -16.56 -10.77 47.13
C PHE A 433 -17.98 -11.27 46.81
N ALA A 434 -18.14 -11.94 45.68
CA ALA A 434 -19.35 -12.63 45.30
C ALA A 434 -19.23 -14.15 45.58
N LYS A 435 -20.35 -14.87 45.52
CA LYS A 435 -20.44 -16.29 45.90
C LYS A 435 -19.37 -17.18 45.22
N HIS A 436 -19.19 -17.02 43.92
CA HIS A 436 -18.24 -17.81 43.11
C HIS A 436 -17.19 -16.96 42.38
N ARG A 437 -17.08 -15.67 42.74
CA ARG A 437 -16.20 -14.74 42.04
C ARG A 437 -15.63 -13.70 42.99
N VAL A 438 -14.34 -13.41 42.86
CA VAL A 438 -13.73 -12.21 43.42
C VAL A 438 -13.40 -11.26 42.27
N SER A 439 -13.62 -9.96 42.47
CA SER A 439 -13.19 -8.95 41.51
C SER A 439 -12.52 -7.77 42.19
N LEU A 440 -11.54 -7.21 41.50
CA LEU A 440 -10.80 -6.03 41.89
C LEU A 440 -10.95 -5.00 40.77
N ASP A 441 -11.49 -3.83 41.09
CA ASP A 441 -11.61 -2.68 40.19
C ASP A 441 -10.75 -1.54 40.75
N ILE A 442 -9.77 -1.08 39.98
CA ILE A 442 -8.91 0.06 40.32
C ILE A 442 -9.12 1.13 39.26
N LEU A 443 -9.55 2.31 39.69
CA LEU A 443 -9.80 3.47 38.85
C LEU A 443 -8.96 4.66 39.30
N ASP A 444 -8.18 5.23 38.39
CA ASP A 444 -7.48 6.50 38.60
C ASP A 444 -8.03 7.61 37.69
N ASN A 445 -7.82 8.87 38.10
CA ASN A 445 -8.20 10.05 37.34
C ASN A 445 -7.04 10.70 36.56
N GLY A 446 -6.01 9.92 36.24
CA GLY A 446 -4.79 10.41 35.62
C GLY A 446 -4.89 10.74 34.13
N VAL A 447 -3.73 10.88 33.50
CA VAL A 447 -3.61 11.27 32.09
C VAL A 447 -4.05 10.18 31.11
N GLY A 448 -4.23 8.94 31.55
CA GLY A 448 -4.56 7.80 30.69
C GLY A 448 -3.52 7.55 29.58
N PHE A 449 -3.76 6.55 28.75
CA PHE A 449 -2.89 6.21 27.63
C PHE A 449 -3.68 5.48 26.53
N VAL A 450 -3.08 5.38 25.34
CA VAL A 450 -3.62 4.55 24.26
C VAL A 450 -3.21 3.11 24.54
N LEU A 451 -4.21 2.27 24.79
CA LEU A 451 -3.98 0.84 24.95
C LEU A 451 -3.43 0.25 23.65
N PRO A 452 -2.43 -0.64 23.72
CA PRO A 452 -1.98 -1.37 22.56
C PRO A 452 -3.11 -2.27 22.03
N SER A 453 -3.39 -2.19 20.73
CA SER A 453 -4.52 -2.86 20.08
C SER A 453 -4.37 -4.38 20.06
N GLY A 454 -3.17 -4.91 20.26
CA GLY A 454 -2.91 -6.35 20.37
C GLY A 454 -1.83 -6.72 21.40
N PRO A 455 -1.81 -7.97 21.90
CA PRO A 455 -0.81 -8.45 22.87
C PRO A 455 0.66 -8.32 22.40
N GLY A 456 0.91 -8.22 21.08
CA GLY A 456 2.24 -8.07 20.49
C GLY A 456 2.84 -6.67 20.66
N ASP A 457 2.00 -5.64 20.71
CA ASP A 457 2.43 -4.25 20.87
C ASP A 457 2.89 -3.95 22.30
N PHE A 458 2.48 -4.75 23.28
CA PHE A 458 2.91 -4.61 24.68
C PHE A 458 4.42 -4.87 24.85
N ALA A 459 4.99 -5.81 24.09
CA ALA A 459 6.41 -6.13 24.13
C ALA A 459 7.25 -5.09 23.37
N ALA A 460 6.79 -4.67 22.19
CA ALA A 460 7.47 -3.66 21.37
C ALA A 460 7.41 -2.24 21.99
N GLY A 461 6.34 -1.93 22.72
CA GLY A 461 6.13 -0.63 23.37
C GLY A 461 6.65 -0.51 24.81
N GLY A 462 7.38 -1.51 25.32
CA GLY A 462 7.94 -1.48 26.69
C GLY A 462 6.91 -1.63 27.82
N GLN A 463 5.70 -2.12 27.52
CA GLN A 463 4.58 -2.25 28.46
C GLN A 463 4.51 -3.65 29.10
N LEU A 464 5.67 -4.20 29.48
CA LEU A 464 5.79 -5.53 30.09
C LEU A 464 4.96 -5.68 31.38
N GLY A 465 4.72 -4.60 32.11
CA GLY A 465 3.87 -4.59 33.30
C GLY A 465 2.42 -4.98 33.01
N LEU A 466 1.84 -4.49 31.92
CA LEU A 466 0.46 -4.82 31.52
C LEU A 466 0.35 -6.27 31.03
N LEU A 467 1.34 -6.73 30.26
CA LEU A 467 1.44 -8.13 29.84
C LEU A 467 1.54 -9.06 31.07
N GLY A 468 2.40 -8.70 32.04
CA GLY A 468 2.54 -9.46 33.28
C GLY A 468 1.26 -9.51 34.11
N MET A 469 0.47 -8.43 34.15
CA MET A 469 -0.84 -8.47 34.81
C MET A 469 -1.82 -9.41 34.10
N ARG A 470 -1.86 -9.39 32.75
CA ARG A 470 -2.75 -10.24 31.96
C ARG A 470 -2.40 -11.73 32.12
N GLU A 471 -1.14 -12.09 31.94
CA GLU A 471 -0.66 -13.47 32.14
C GLU A 471 -0.96 -13.98 33.55
N ARG A 472 -0.82 -13.11 34.56
CA ARG A 472 -1.14 -13.45 35.94
C ARG A 472 -2.63 -13.69 36.13
N ALA A 473 -3.50 -12.85 35.57
CA ALA A 473 -4.94 -13.06 35.61
C ALA A 473 -5.33 -14.39 34.94
N GLU A 474 -4.75 -14.70 33.77
CA GLU A 474 -4.97 -15.96 33.07
C GLU A 474 -4.50 -17.17 33.88
N SER A 475 -3.35 -17.07 34.58
CA SER A 475 -2.85 -18.15 35.44
C SER A 475 -3.78 -18.50 36.62
N LEU A 476 -4.62 -17.54 37.04
CA LEU A 476 -5.65 -17.74 38.05
C LEU A 476 -6.98 -18.25 37.47
N GLY A 477 -7.06 -18.50 36.16
CA GLY A 477 -8.33 -18.75 35.47
C GLY A 477 -9.26 -17.54 35.46
N GLY A 478 -8.70 -16.33 35.64
CA GLY A 478 -9.42 -15.07 35.67
C GLY A 478 -9.33 -14.29 34.36
N GLN A 479 -10.04 -13.17 34.31
CA GLN A 479 -10.03 -12.21 33.21
C GLN A 479 -9.59 -10.85 33.70
N LEU A 480 -8.68 -10.22 32.96
CA LEU A 480 -8.24 -8.86 33.19
C LEU A 480 -8.68 -7.96 32.04
N GLU A 481 -9.43 -6.93 32.38
CA GLU A 481 -9.82 -5.85 31.47
C GLU A 481 -9.11 -4.57 31.89
N ILE A 482 -8.45 -3.91 30.94
CA ILE A 482 -7.84 -2.60 31.16
C ILE A 482 -8.49 -1.65 30.18
N GLN A 483 -9.05 -0.56 30.70
CA GLN A 483 -9.65 0.51 29.92
C GLN A 483 -8.85 1.79 30.22
N SER A 484 -8.29 2.41 29.19
CA SER A 484 -7.59 3.67 29.33
C SER A 484 -7.93 4.55 28.15
N THR A 485 -8.06 5.85 28.41
CA THR A 485 -8.28 6.85 27.37
C THR A 485 -7.46 8.07 27.72
N PRO A 486 -6.66 8.62 26.77
CA PRO A 486 -5.91 9.85 27.00
C PRO A 486 -6.82 10.97 27.54
N GLY A 487 -6.42 11.54 28.67
CA GLY A 487 -7.13 12.58 29.42
C GLY A 487 -8.28 12.11 30.33
N ARG A 488 -8.54 10.80 30.44
CA ARG A 488 -9.67 10.25 31.24
C ARG A 488 -9.28 9.20 32.27
N GLY A 489 -7.99 9.05 32.56
CA GLY A 489 -7.49 8.07 33.52
C GLY A 489 -7.49 6.64 32.99
N THR A 490 -7.26 5.70 33.91
CA THR A 490 -7.23 4.27 33.63
C THR A 490 -8.10 3.49 34.61
N ARG A 491 -8.77 2.45 34.12
CA ARG A 491 -9.48 1.45 34.90
C ARG A 491 -8.87 0.08 34.67
N VAL A 492 -8.57 -0.63 35.74
CA VAL A 492 -8.08 -2.01 35.73
C VAL A 492 -9.09 -2.88 36.48
N THR A 493 -9.73 -3.80 35.76
CA THR A 493 -10.75 -4.71 36.29
C THR A 493 -10.26 -6.14 36.19
N LEU A 494 -10.06 -6.80 37.32
CA LEU A 494 -9.76 -8.22 37.43
C LEU A 494 -11.01 -8.96 37.92
N SER A 495 -11.31 -10.10 37.30
CA SER A 495 -12.36 -11.03 37.73
C SER A 495 -11.83 -12.45 37.77
N VAL A 496 -11.84 -13.08 38.95
CA VAL A 496 -11.35 -14.46 39.15
C VAL A 496 -12.48 -15.33 39.68
N GLN A 497 -12.68 -16.49 39.06
CA GLN A 497 -13.60 -17.50 39.57
C GLN A 497 -12.98 -18.16 40.79
N VAL A 498 -13.74 -18.25 41.87
CA VAL A 498 -13.28 -18.85 43.13
C VAL A 498 -14.27 -19.93 43.54
N GLN A 499 -13.75 -21.10 43.88
CA GLN A 499 -14.57 -22.16 44.45
C GLN A 499 -15.05 -21.72 45.84
N GLU A 500 -16.28 -22.09 46.17
CA GLU A 500 -16.78 -21.95 47.52
C GLU A 500 -16.08 -23.06 48.32
N ASP A 501 -15.22 -22.70 49.28
CA ASP A 501 -14.70 -23.69 50.22
C ASP A 501 -15.91 -24.25 50.96
N THR A 502 -16.27 -25.50 50.63
CA THR A 502 -17.24 -26.29 51.38
C THR A 502 -16.63 -26.50 52.76
N LEU A 503 -17.04 -25.69 53.73
CA LEU A 503 -16.76 -25.92 55.15
C LEU A 503 -17.32 -27.26 55.62
#